data_AF-A0A962C290-F1
#
_entry.id   AF-A0A962C290-F1
#
_cell.length_a   1.000
_cell.length_b   1.000
_cell.length_c   1.000
_cell.angle_alpha   90.00
_cell.angle_beta   90.00
_cell.angle_gamma   90.00
#
_symmetry.space_group_name_H-M   'P 1'
#
loop_
_entity.id
_entity.type
_entity.pdbx_description
1 polymer ?
#
loop_
_entity_poly.entity_id
_entity_poly.type
_entity_poly.pdbx_seq_one_letter_code
_entity_poly.pdbx_strand_id
1 'polypeptide(L)' 'MEIINTAAERSQVEIGRDELLIVNAALNEVCNGIAVFEFETRIGADRERVAALLKDVGALLDKMDSPHE' A
#
# COMPACT_ATOMS: atom_id res chain seq x y z
N MET A 1 -2.37 -3.61 12.97
CA MET A 1 -1.40 -4.46 12.23
C MET A 1 -0.79 -5.45 13.19
N GLU A 2 -0.72 -6.72 12.81
CA GLU A 2 -0.06 -7.79 13.54
C GLU A 2 0.91 -8.53 12.61
N ILE A 3 2.07 -8.99 13.12
CA ILE A 3 3.03 -9.79 12.34
C ILE A 3 2.68 -11.26 12.53
N ILE A 4 2.30 -11.94 11.45
CA ILE A 4 1.94 -13.36 11.45
C ILE A 4 3.19 -14.24 11.27
N ASN A 5 4.10 -13.84 10.37
CA ASN A 5 5.33 -14.57 10.10
C ASN A 5 6.40 -13.63 9.53
N THR A 6 7.68 -13.96 9.74
CA THR A 6 8.82 -13.22 9.19
C THR A 6 9.91 -14.16 8.67
N ALA A 7 10.49 -13.80 7.53
CA ALA A 7 11.65 -14.43 6.91
C ALA A 7 12.63 -13.34 6.45
N ALA A 8 13.82 -13.73 5.98
CA ALA A 8 14.89 -12.79 5.64
C ALA A 8 14.50 -11.68 4.64
N GLU A 9 13.61 -11.97 3.69
CA GLU A 9 13.21 -11.02 2.63
C GLU A 9 11.70 -10.80 2.53
N ARG A 10 10.90 -11.44 3.39
CA ARG A 10 9.43 -11.38 3.34
C ARG A 10 8.84 -11.43 4.73
N SER A 11 7.76 -10.68 4.92
CA SER A 11 6.93 -10.74 6.12
C SER A 11 5.48 -10.94 5.72
N GLN A 12 4.73 -11.64 6.55
CA GLN A 12 3.29 -11.73 6.46
C GLN A 12 2.71 -10.94 7.63
N VAL A 13 1.87 -9.95 7.32
CA VAL A 13 1.20 -9.12 8.30
C VAL A 13 -0.31 -9.21 8.13
N GLU A 14 -1.03 -9.21 9.25
CA GLU A 14 -2.46 -8.92 9.27
C GLU A 14 -2.63 -7.42 9.40
N ILE A 15 -3.47 -6.84 8.54
CA ILE A 15 -3.77 -5.41 8.52
C ILE A 15 -5.28 -5.23 8.46
N GLY A 16 -5.81 -4.39 9.36
CA GLY A 16 -7.24 -4.08 9.38
C GLY A 16 -7.64 -3.22 8.19
N ARG A 17 -8.93 -3.21 7.85
CA ARG A 17 -9.47 -2.38 6.76
C ARG A 17 -9.13 -0.90 6.91
N ASP A 18 -9.33 -0.35 8.10
CA ASP A 18 -9.11 1.08 8.36
C ASP A 18 -7.62 1.45 8.28
N GLU A 19 -6.74 0.55 8.70
CA GLU A 19 -5.29 0.73 8.54
C GLU A 19 -4.89 0.65 7.06
N LEU A 20 -5.48 -0.28 6.30
CA LEU A 20 -5.23 -0.42 4.87
C LEU A 20 -5.71 0.82 4.08
N LEU A 21 -6.80 1.46 4.50
CA LEU A 21 -7.25 2.75 3.96
C LEU A 21 -6.20 3.84 4.15
N ILE A 22 -5.53 3.88 5.31
CA ILE A 22 -4.43 4.83 5.57
C ILE A 22 -3.26 4.56 4.61
N VAL A 23 -2.88 3.29 4.42
CA VAL A 23 -1.83 2.91 3.46
C VAL A 23 -2.20 3.34 2.04
N ASN A 24 -3.42 3.06 1.61
CA ASN A 24 -3.92 3.44 0.29
C ASN A 24 -3.88 4.97 0.09
N ALA A 25 -4.34 5.73 1.08
CA ALA A 25 -4.32 7.19 1.03
C ALA A 25 -2.88 7.73 0.97
N ALA A 26 -1.97 7.19 1.79
CA ALA A 26 -0.56 7.60 1.79
C ALA A 26 0.12 7.31 0.44
N LEU A 27 -0.12 6.12 -0.14
CA LEU A 27 0.37 5.77 -1.47
C LEU A 27 -0.22 6.70 -2.55
N ASN A 28 -1.52 7.00 -2.47
CA ASN A 28 -2.16 7.93 -3.40
C ASN A 28 -1.61 9.35 -3.28
N GLU A 29 -1.32 9.84 -2.07
CA GLU A 29 -0.74 11.17 -1.87
C GLU A 29 0.66 11.26 -2.49
N VAL A 30 1.55 10.31 -2.21
CA VAL A 30 2.90 10.37 -2.79
C VAL A 30 2.86 10.22 -4.32
N CYS A 31 1.97 9.37 -4.86
CA CYS A 31 1.80 9.24 -6.30
C CYS A 31 1.15 10.48 -6.93
N ASN A 32 0.06 11.00 -6.37
CA ASN A 32 -0.85 11.90 -7.10
C ASN A 32 -1.13 13.22 -6.37
N GLY A 33 -1.06 13.24 -5.03
CA GLY A 33 -1.45 14.37 -4.20
C GLY A 33 -0.35 15.40 -3.97
N ILE A 34 0.92 14.96 -3.92
CA ILE A 34 2.06 15.84 -3.66
C ILE A 34 3.20 15.64 -4.66
N ALA A 35 3.89 16.74 -4.99
CA ALA A 35 5.14 16.68 -5.72
C ALA A 35 6.28 16.26 -4.78
N VAL A 36 6.69 14.99 -4.85
CA VAL A 36 7.85 14.48 -4.11
C VAL A 36 9.12 14.65 -4.95
N PHE A 37 9.97 15.62 -4.57
CA PHE A 37 11.31 15.77 -5.14
C PHE A 37 12.17 14.54 -4.83
N GLU A 38 13.03 14.11 -5.76
CA GLU A 38 13.86 12.90 -5.60
C GLU A 38 13.03 11.68 -5.17
N PHE A 39 11.91 11.44 -5.87
CA PHE A 39 10.91 10.43 -5.52
C PHE A 39 11.53 9.07 -5.17
N GLU A 40 12.36 8.53 -6.06
CA GLU A 40 12.95 7.20 -5.88
C GLU A 40 13.82 7.11 -4.62
N THR A 41 14.61 8.14 -4.33
CA THR A 41 15.46 8.19 -3.13
C THR A 41 14.63 8.35 -1.86
N ARG A 42 13.58 9.17 -1.88
CA ARG A 42 12.76 9.45 -0.69
C ARG A 42 11.76 8.35 -0.36
N ILE A 43 11.25 7.67 -1.38
CA ILE A 43 10.28 6.58 -1.22
C ILE A 43 10.98 5.21 -1.18
N GLY A 44 12.18 5.09 -1.75
CA GLY A 44 12.93 3.84 -1.86
C GLY A 44 12.48 2.94 -3.02
N ALA A 45 11.68 3.48 -3.94
CA ALA A 45 11.19 2.79 -5.13
C ALA A 45 10.82 3.81 -6.22
N ASP A 46 10.97 3.42 -7.48
CA ASP A 46 10.49 4.22 -8.59
C ASP A 46 8.95 4.39 -8.54
N ARG A 47 8.48 5.43 -9.23
CA ARG A 47 7.07 5.81 -9.24
C ARG A 47 6.16 4.74 -9.84
N GLU A 48 6.64 3.95 -10.79
CA GLU A 48 5.85 2.91 -11.45
C GLU A 48 5.56 1.77 -10.48
N ARG A 49 6.57 1.33 -9.72
CA ARG A 49 6.44 0.31 -8.68
C ARG A 49 5.49 0.73 -7.57
N VAL A 50 5.55 1.99 -7.13
CA VAL A 50 4.65 2.51 -6.09
C VAL A 50 3.21 2.63 -6.63
N ALA A 51 3.02 3.03 -7.89
CA ALA A 51 1.70 3.08 -8.52
C ALA A 51 1.09 1.67 -8.69
N ALA A 52 1.90 0.67 -9.02
CA ALA A 52 1.46 -0.73 -9.04
C ALA A 52 1.01 -1.19 -7.65
N LEU A 53 1.77 -0.88 -6.60
CA LEU A 53 1.38 -1.20 -5.22
C LEU A 53 0.08 -0.51 -4.80
N LEU A 54 -0.10 0.78 -5.14
CA LEU A 54 -1.35 1.51 -4.90
C LEU A 54 -2.54 0.79 -5.55
N LYS A 55 -2.40 0.35 -6.80
CA LYS A 55 -3.44 -0.41 -7.50
C LYS A 55 -3.79 -1.72 -6.79
N ASP A 56 -2.78 -2.47 -6.37
CA ASP A 56 -2.98 -3.76 -5.68
C ASP A 56 -3.67 -3.56 -4.32
N VAL A 57 -3.28 -2.54 -3.56
CA VAL A 57 -3.92 -2.16 -2.29
C VAL A 57 -5.37 -1.72 -2.49
N GLY A 58 -5.64 -0.88 -3.50
CA GLY A 58 -7.00 -0.46 -3.85
C GLY A 58 -7.89 -1.64 -4.23
N ALA A 59 -7.38 -2.56 -5.06
CA ALA A 59 -8.12 -3.77 -5.44
C ALA A 59 -8.40 -4.71 -4.26
N LEU A 60 -7.51 -4.74 -3.24
CA LEU A 60 -7.76 -5.47 -2.00
C LEU A 60 -8.87 -4.83 -1.19
N LEU A 61 -8.87 -3.49 -1.05
CA LEU A 61 -9.94 -2.75 -0.36
C LEU A 61 -11.30 -2.97 -1.05
N ASP A 62 -11.36 -2.91 -2.38
CA ASP A 62 -12.59 -3.16 -3.13
C ASP A 62 -13.17 -4.56 -2.84
N LYS A 63 -12.31 -5.57 -2.70
CA LYS A 63 -12.72 -6.94 -2.32
C LYS A 63 -13.23 -7.03 -0.90
N MET A 64 -12.68 -6.24 0.03
CA MET A 64 -13.13 -6.20 1.42
C MET A 64 -14.48 -5.46 1.57
N ASP A 65 -14.78 -4.53 0.66
CA ASP A 65 -16.03 -3.76 0.63
C ASP A 65 -17.13 -4.46 -0.17
N SER A 66 -16.77 -5.41 -1.03
CA SER A 66 -17.73 -6.22 -1.75
C SER A 66 -18.47 -7.13 -0.75
N PRO A 67 -19.81 -7.07 -0.66
CA PRO A 67 -20.55 -7.99 0.20
C PRO A 67 -20.23 -9.42 -0.25
N HIS A 68 -19.82 -10.27 0.71
CA HIS A 68 -19.68 -11.69 0.47
C HIS A 68 -21.01 -12.23 -0.08
N GLU A 69 -21.05 -12.60 -1.37
CA GLU A 69 -22.09 -13.49 -1.92
C GLU A 69 -21.90 -14.92 -1.40
#